data_AF-A0A6V7IWZ2-F1
#
_entry.id   AF-A0A6V7IWZ2-F1
#
_cell.length_a   1.000
_cell.length_b   1.000
_cell.length_c   1.000
_cell.angle_alpha   90.00
_cell.angle_beta   90.00
_cell.angle_gamma   90.00
#
_symmetry.space_group_name_H-M   'P 1'
#
loop_
_entity.id
_entity.type
_entity.pdbx_description
1 polymer ?
#
loop_
_entity_poly.entity_id
_entity_poly.type
_entity_poly.pdbx_seq_one_letter_code
_entity_poly.pdbx_strand_id
1 'polypeptide(L)'
;DNSGQCKLEFEVSEFFMFGSPLALVLAYRKISSSGEKAIIQRPLVNQVYNLFHPTDPVAARLEPLISARCSLLPPVNVARYQKYPLGNGQPYHL
;
A
#
# COMPACT_ATOMS: atom_id res chain seq x y z
N ASP A 1 19.96 -7.46 22.88
CA ASP A 1 19.53 -8.64 22.10
C ASP A 1 18.45 -8.28 21.10
N ASN A 2 18.77 -8.43 19.81
CA ASN A 2 17.90 -8.10 18.68
C ASN A 2 17.08 -9.34 18.21
N SER A 3 16.83 -10.28 19.11
CA SER A 3 16.29 -11.62 18.82
C SER A 3 14.80 -11.67 18.43
N GLY A 4 14.12 -10.52 18.35
CA GLY A 4 12.70 -10.42 17.97
C GLY A 4 12.44 -9.74 16.62
N GLN A 5 13.46 -9.27 15.90
CA GLN A 5 13.26 -8.66 14.59
C GLN A 5 13.16 -9.74 13.52
N CYS A 6 11.92 -10.02 13.07
CA CYS A 6 11.68 -10.78 11.86
C CYS A 6 12.14 -9.93 10.66
N LYS A 7 13.45 -9.96 10.39
CA LYS A 7 14.12 -9.19 9.34
C LYS A 7 14.60 -10.16 8.26
N LEU A 8 14.41 -9.77 7.00
CA LEU A 8 14.97 -10.49 5.86
C LEU A 8 16.49 -10.29 5.81
N GLU A 9 17.23 -11.34 5.44
CA GLU A 9 18.70 -11.30 5.31
C GLU A 9 19.17 -10.52 4.07
N PHE A 10 18.24 -9.94 3.31
CA PHE A 10 18.49 -9.12 2.14
C PHE A 10 17.74 -7.78 2.24
N GLU A 11 18.22 -6.79 1.50
CA GLU A 11 17.54 -5.51 1.36
C GLU A 11 16.34 -5.62 0.43
N VAL A 12 15.21 -5.05 0.84
CA VAL A 12 14.00 -4.98 0.01
C VAL A 12 13.92 -3.61 -0.63
N SER A 13 14.14 -3.57 -1.94
CA SER A 13 14.02 -2.36 -2.74
C SER A 13 12.55 -1.93 -2.85
N GLU A 14 11.68 -2.76 -3.41
CA GLU A 14 10.26 -2.46 -3.59
C GLU A 14 9.35 -3.47 -2.89
N PHE A 15 8.40 -2.96 -2.11
CA PHE A 15 7.35 -3.75 -1.47
C PHE A 15 5.98 -3.41 -2.05
N PHE A 16 5.37 -4.38 -2.74
CA PHE A 16 4.04 -4.23 -3.33
C PHE A 16 2.98 -4.90 -2.47
N MET A 17 1.94 -4.15 -2.14
CA MET A 17 0.77 -4.61 -1.41
C MET A 17 -0.43 -4.58 -2.33
N PHE A 18 -1.14 -5.70 -2.45
CA PHE A 18 -2.37 -5.81 -3.24
C PHE A 18 -3.53 -6.14 -2.29
N GLY A 19 -4.51 -5.25 -2.18
CA GLY A 19 -5.70 -5.50 -1.36
C GLY A 19 -5.40 -5.69 0.14
N SER A 20 -4.31 -5.11 0.64
CA SER A 20 -3.83 -5.39 1.99
C SER A 20 -4.67 -4.68 3.07
N PRO A 21 -4.99 -5.36 4.20
CA PRO A 21 -5.69 -4.76 5.32
C PRO A 21 -4.80 -3.88 6.21
N LEU A 22 -3.52 -3.68 5.87
CA LEU A 22 -2.54 -3.00 6.73
C LEU A 22 -2.97 -1.59 7.11
N ALA A 23 -3.50 -0.80 6.16
CA ALA A 23 -3.96 0.55 6.43
C ALA A 23 -5.10 0.56 7.48
N LEU A 24 -6.05 -0.37 7.38
CA LEU A 24 -7.16 -0.49 8.33
C LEU A 24 -6.65 -0.87 9.74
N VAL A 25 -5.74 -1.84 9.82
CA VAL A 25 -5.13 -2.26 11.09
C VAL A 25 -4.34 -1.11 11.73
N LEU A 26 -3.56 -0.36 10.95
CA LEU A 26 -2.81 0.79 11.45
C LEU A 26 -3.74 1.93 11.90
N ALA A 27 -4.82 2.19 11.17
CA ALA A 27 -5.83 3.17 11.56
C ALA A 27 -6.51 2.77 12.87
N TYR A 28 -6.92 1.51 13.01
CA TYR A 28 -7.51 0.99 14.23
C TYR A 28 -6.56 1.15 15.43
N ARG A 29 -5.29 0.72 15.29
CA ARG A 29 -4.27 0.87 16.35
C ARG A 29 -4.07 2.33 16.76
N LYS A 30 -4.15 3.26 15.79
CA LYS A 30 -4.04 4.70 16.05
C LYS A 30 -5.23 5.26 16.81
N ILE A 31 -6.43 4.74 16.57
CA ILE A 31 -7.67 5.14 17.26
C ILE A 31 -7.73 4.52 18.67
N SER A 32 -7.33 3.26 18.81
CA SER A 32 -7.36 2.53 20.08
C SER A 32 -6.25 2.95 21.05
N SER A 33 -5.19 3.61 20.58
CA SER A 33 -4.14 4.16 21.42
C SER A 33 -4.63 5.45 22.10
N SER A 34 -4.99 5.33 23.38
CA SER A 34 -5.59 6.39 24.20
C SER A 34 -4.65 7.55 24.51
N GLY A 35 -4.35 8.39 23.51
CA GLY A 35 -3.64 9.68 23.69
C GLY A 35 -2.15 9.66 23.37
N GLU A 36 -1.55 8.50 23.14
CA GLU A 36 -0.22 8.41 22.55
C GLU A 36 -0.34 8.54 21.02
N LYS A 37 0.55 9.33 20.41
CA LYS A 37 0.68 9.32 18.95
C LYS A 37 1.15 7.94 18.55
N ALA A 38 0.26 7.06 18.11
CA ALA A 38 0.65 5.77 17.56
C ALA A 38 1.59 6.02 16.37
N ILE A 39 2.90 5.82 16.59
CA ILE A 39 3.93 6.03 15.59
C ILE A 39 3.88 4.84 14.65
N ILE A 40 3.55 5.09 13.38
CA ILE A 40 3.72 4.10 12.32
C ILE A 40 5.21 4.03 12.04
N GLN A 41 5.83 2.90 12.38
CA GLN A 41 7.25 2.69 12.14
C GLN A 41 7.53 2.59 10.64
N ARG A 42 8.68 3.12 10.23
CA ARG A 42 9.16 2.97 8.85
C ARG A 42 9.47 1.49 8.60
N PRO A 43 8.87 0.87 7.57
CA PRO A 43 9.23 -0.50 7.20
C PRO A 43 10.69 -0.58 6.73
N LEU A 44 11.31 -1.75 6.88
CA LEU A 44 12.68 -2.03 6.43
C LEU A 44 12.74 -2.27 4.91
N VAL A 45 12.20 -1.34 4.13
CA VAL A 45 12.14 -1.37 2.67
C VAL A 45 12.44 0.02 2.11
N ASN A 46 12.87 0.12 0.85
CA ASN A 46 13.13 1.42 0.22
C ASN A 46 11.85 2.10 -0.26
N GLN A 47 10.99 1.34 -0.95
CA GLN A 47 9.72 1.82 -1.50
C GLN A 47 8.55 0.91 -1.13
N VAL A 48 7.40 1.53 -0.87
CA VAL A 48 6.13 0.84 -0.60
C VAL A 48 5.10 1.27 -1.63
N TYR A 49 4.50 0.30 -2.31
CA TYR A 49 3.43 0.49 -3.26
C TYR A 49 2.17 -0.16 -2.73
N ASN A 50 1.18 0.66 -2.36
CA ASN A 50 -0.12 0.19 -1.89
C ASN A 50 -1.14 0.23 -3.01
N LEU A 51 -1.46 -0.92 -3.58
CA LEU A 51 -2.46 -1.09 -4.63
C LEU A 51 -3.75 -1.59 -4.00
N PHE A 52 -4.82 -0.82 -4.17
CA PHE A 52 -6.14 -1.11 -3.63
C PHE A 52 -7.22 -0.81 -4.66
N HIS A 53 -8.35 -1.49 -4.55
CA HIS A 53 -9.52 -1.23 -5.38
C HIS A 53 -10.54 -0.41 -4.59
N PRO A 54 -11.20 0.61 -5.16
CA PRO A 54 -12.18 1.43 -4.42
C PRO A 54 -13.36 0.66 -3.83
N THR A 55 -13.66 -0.53 -4.34
CA THR A 55 -14.74 -1.40 -3.83
C THR A 55 -14.26 -2.47 -2.86
N ASP A 56 -12.96 -2.52 -2.56
CA ASP A 56 -12.41 -3.45 -1.58
C ASP A 56 -12.63 -2.87 -0.17
N PRO A 57 -13.43 -3.52 0.70
CA PRO A 57 -13.75 -3.00 2.02
C PRO A 57 -12.57 -3.06 3.00
N VAL A 58 -11.53 -3.84 2.71
CA VAL A 58 -10.38 -4.02 3.62
C VAL A 58 -9.15 -3.24 3.17
N ALA A 59 -9.08 -2.83 1.91
CA ALA A 59 -7.94 -2.10 1.38
C ALA A 59 -8.18 -0.59 1.38
N ALA A 60 -7.31 0.15 2.07
CA ALA A 60 -7.42 1.60 2.22
C ALA A 60 -6.06 2.30 1.99
N ARG A 61 -6.13 3.62 1.85
CA ARG A 61 -4.97 4.50 1.68
C ARG A 61 -4.07 4.49 2.91
N LEU A 62 -2.76 4.38 2.69
CA LEU A 62 -1.76 4.30 3.75
C LEU A 62 -1.14 5.68 4.05
N GLU A 63 -0.94 6.49 3.02
CA GLU A 63 -0.31 7.80 3.07
C GLU A 63 -0.99 8.80 4.04
N PRO A 64 -2.34 8.86 4.18
CA PRO A 64 -2.96 9.78 5.13
C PRO A 64 -2.69 9.38 6.59
N LEU A 65 -2.38 8.11 6.85
CA LEU A 65 -2.06 7.62 8.19
C LEU A 65 -0.66 8.06 8.64
N ILE A 66 0.26 8.19 7.68
CA ILE A 66 1.63 8.69 7.87
C ILE A 66 1.61 10.22 8.03
N SER A 67 0.91 10.92 7.13
CA SER A 67 0.79 12.39 7.16
C SER A 67 -0.62 12.81 6.80
N ALA A 68 -1.28 13.55 7.70
CA ALA A 68 -2.65 14.02 7.49
C ALA A 68 -2.81 14.89 6.22
N ARG A 69 -1.74 15.57 5.78
CA ARG A 69 -1.75 16.38 4.55
C ARG A 69 -1.90 15.54 3.28
N CYS A 70 -1.49 14.26 3.31
CA CYS A 70 -1.64 13.37 2.17
C CYS A 70 -3.10 12.97 1.91
N SER A 71 -4.04 13.28 2.81
CA SER A 71 -5.47 13.13 2.55
C SER A 71 -5.96 14.01 1.39
N LEU A 72 -5.28 15.14 1.15
CA LEU A 72 -5.59 16.08 0.07
C LEU A 72 -5.09 15.60 -1.30
N LEU A 73 -4.18 14.64 -1.33
CA LEU A 73 -3.69 14.06 -2.58
C LEU A 73 -4.71 13.03 -3.08
N PRO A 74 -5.07 13.00 -4.37
CA PRO A 74 -5.86 11.90 -4.92
C PRO A 74 -5.00 10.62 -5.03
N PRO A 75 -5.60 9.42 -4.99
CA PRO A 75 -4.88 8.19 -5.28
C PRO A 75 -4.42 8.15 -6.75
N VAL A 76 -3.28 7.52 -7.01
CA VAL A 76 -2.77 7.35 -8.37
C VAL A 76 -3.55 6.24 -9.06
N ASN A 77 -4.15 6.56 -10.21
CA ASN A 77 -4.82 5.58 -11.04
C ASN A 77 -3.80 4.72 -11.78
N VAL A 78 -3.81 3.42 -11.50
CA VAL A 78 -3.06 2.44 -12.30
C VAL A 78 -3.92 2.07 -13.50
N ALA A 79 -3.36 2.26 -14.71
CA ALA A 79 -4.05 1.88 -15.93
C ALA A 79 -4.41 0.39 -15.89
N ARG A 80 -5.68 0.07 -16.16
CA ARG A 80 -6.08 -1.32 -16.35
C ARG A 80 -5.33 -1.86 -17.56
N TYR A 81 -4.79 -3.06 -17.43
CA TYR A 81 -4.27 -3.77 -18.58
C TYR A 81 -5.34 -3.86 -19.67
N GLN A 82 -5.05 -3.30 -20.84
CA GLN A 82 -5.89 -3.38 -22.02
C GLN A 82 -5.19 -4.25 -23.05
N LYS A 83 -5.79 -5.41 -23.34
CA LYS A 83 -5.28 -6.33 -24.38
C LYS A 83 -5.25 -5.67 -25.77
N TYR A 84 -6.17 -4.72 -26.02
CA TYR A 84 -6.28 -3.94 -27.25
C TYR A 84 -6.57 -2.46 -26.90
N PRO A 85 -5.95 -1.46 -27.54
CA PRO A 85 -4.88 -1.55 -28.55
C PRO A 85 -3.46 -1.62 -27.95
N LEU A 86 -3.31 -1.63 -26.61
CA LEU A 86 -2.03 -1.34 -25.91
C LEU A 86 -1.35 -2.58 -25.27
N GLY A 87 -1.81 -3.80 -25.55
CA GLY A 87 -1.28 -5.05 -24.98
C GLY A 87 -0.37 -5.84 -25.93
N ASN A 88 -0.27 -7.16 -25.77
CA ASN A 88 0.45 -8.07 -26.69
C ASN A 88 -0.20 -8.24 -28.08
N GLY A 89 -1.08 -7.30 -28.46
CA GLY A 89 -1.35 -6.88 -29.84
C GLY A 89 -1.44 -8.00 -30.86
N GLN A 90 -2.60 -8.65 -30.96
CA GLN A 90 -3.06 -9.21 -32.23
C GLN A 90 -4.54 -8.82 -32.42
N PRO A 91 -4.86 -7.93 -33.38
CA PRO A 91 -6.24 -7.70 -33.79
C PRO A 91 -6.76 -8.96 -34.49
N TYR A 92 -7.90 -9.48 -34.04
CA TYR A 92 -8.67 -10.46 -34.81
C TYR A 92 -9.38 -9.71 -35.95
N HIS A 93 -8.68 -9.50 -37.07
CA HIS A 93 -9.38 -9.28 -38.34
C HIS A 93 -9.32 -10.58 -39.15
N LEU A 94 -10.22 -11.51 -38.80
CA LEU A 94 -10.85 -12.51 -39.67
C LEU A 94 -11.96 -13.23 -38.90
#